data_AF-A0A7C2ERK2-F1
#
_entry.id   AF-A0A7C2ERK2-F1
#
_cell.length_a   1.000
_cell.length_b   1.000
_cell.length_c   1.000
_cell.angle_alpha   90.00
_cell.angle_beta   90.00
_cell.angle_gamma   90.00
#
_symmetry.space_group_name_H-M   'P 1'
#
loop_
_entity.id
_entity.type
_entity.pdbx_description
1 polymer ?
#
loop_
_entity_poly.entity_id
_entity_poly.type
_entity_poly.pdbx_seq_one_letter_code
_entity_poly.pdbx_strand_id
1 'polypeptide(L)'
;MKRFAHFLRRELSFGVALFALLMGAQPGKATLVLCSTGPGIDLVNDGCYAPGNDDLKSVLTAITQATGTAPLNLALYGKSDTNPSLFSFAPNPPGGAFSGTWSVLSGTLISYLTVKAGPQFAVYELSPPSSSGTWTTAGLVVGSGNQPGLSHLSFWTAGGEEPQEPPIPEPSTYALVGSGLVVLAWRLRRRRR
;
A
#
# COMPACT_ATOMS: atom_id res chain seq x y z
N MET A 1 -68.70 -0.44 45.68
CA MET A 1 -67.43 -0.15 46.38
C MET A 1 -66.30 -0.53 45.44
N LYS A 2 -65.73 0.42 44.70
CA LYS A 2 -64.47 1.17 44.98
C LYS A 2 -63.19 0.32 44.95
N ARG A 3 -62.35 0.55 43.91
CA ARG A 3 -60.87 0.77 43.88
C ARG A 3 -60.26 0.12 42.61
N PHE A 4 -59.87 0.84 41.55
CA PHE A 4 -58.69 1.71 41.32
C PHE A 4 -57.31 1.04 41.54
N ALA A 5 -56.59 0.77 40.42
CA ALA A 5 -55.12 0.76 40.24
C ALA A 5 -54.84 0.40 38.76
N HIS A 6 -54.47 1.29 37.82
CA HIS A 6 -53.22 2.05 37.63
C HIS A 6 -51.92 1.22 37.68
N PHE A 7 -51.34 0.91 36.50
CA PHE A 7 -49.92 0.61 36.16
C PHE A 7 -49.93 -0.34 34.93
N LEU A 8 -49.19 -0.22 33.83
CA LEU A 8 -48.05 0.57 33.37
C LEU A 8 -48.13 0.65 31.83
N ARG A 9 -47.95 1.82 31.24
CA ARG A 9 -47.65 1.97 29.81
C ARG A 9 -46.23 1.46 29.56
N ARG A 10 -46.08 0.39 28.77
CA ARG A 10 -44.80 -0.01 28.17
C ARG A 10 -44.65 0.74 26.85
N GLU A 11 -43.88 1.82 26.88
CA GLU A 11 -43.39 2.50 25.68
C GLU A 11 -42.34 1.60 25.01
N LEU A 12 -42.71 0.99 23.88
CA LEU A 12 -41.81 0.23 23.02
C LEU A 12 -41.02 1.23 22.16
N SER A 13 -39.86 1.64 22.66
CA SER A 13 -38.88 2.41 21.89
C SER A 13 -38.29 1.50 20.80
N PHE A 14 -38.80 1.62 19.57
CA PHE A 14 -38.18 1.06 18.38
C PHE A 14 -36.90 1.85 18.07
N GLY A 15 -35.77 1.36 18.59
CA GLY A 15 -34.45 1.82 18.19
C GLY A 15 -34.15 1.34 16.77
N VAL A 16 -34.21 2.26 15.81
CA VAL A 16 -33.73 2.03 14.44
C VAL A 16 -32.20 1.89 14.52
N ALA A 17 -31.72 0.65 14.55
CA ALA A 17 -30.30 0.35 14.44
C ALA A 17 -29.86 0.64 13.00
N LEU A 18 -29.19 1.78 12.79
CA LEU A 18 -28.53 2.13 11.55
C LEU A 18 -27.30 1.21 11.38
N PHE A 19 -27.50 0.06 10.73
CA PHE A 19 -26.40 -0.82 10.34
C PHE A 19 -25.64 -0.15 9.19
N ALA A 20 -24.56 0.56 9.52
CA ALA A 20 -23.58 0.99 8.53
C ALA A 20 -22.87 -0.26 8.00
N LEU A 21 -23.21 -0.66 6.77
CA LEU A 21 -22.46 -1.64 5.99
C LEU A 21 -21.07 -1.06 5.71
N LEU A 22 -20.12 -1.34 6.60
CA LEU A 22 -18.69 -1.24 6.30
C LEU A 22 -18.42 -2.28 5.20
N MET A 23 -18.48 -1.84 3.95
CA MET A 23 -17.92 -2.59 2.83
C MET A 23 -16.40 -2.62 3.01
N GLY A 24 -15.92 -3.50 3.88
CA GLY A 24 -14.51 -3.83 3.93
C GLY A 24 -14.11 -4.38 2.57
N ALA A 25 -13.12 -3.75 1.93
CA ALA A 25 -12.55 -4.24 0.68
C ALA A 25 -12.14 -5.70 0.88
N GLN A 26 -12.84 -6.61 0.18
CA GLN A 26 -12.47 -8.01 0.17
C GLN A 26 -11.33 -8.17 -0.82
N PRO A 27 -10.20 -8.81 -0.48
CA PRO A 27 -9.45 -9.46 -1.52
C PRO A 27 -10.35 -10.57 -2.05
N GLY A 28 -10.74 -10.45 -3.32
CA GLY A 28 -11.23 -11.59 -4.07
C GLY A 28 -10.27 -12.76 -3.89
N LYS A 29 -10.77 -13.98 -4.04
CA LYS A 29 -9.94 -15.19 -4.14
C LYS A 29 -9.06 -15.08 -5.40
N ALA A 30 -8.01 -14.29 -5.29
CA ALA A 30 -7.13 -13.94 -6.36
C ALA A 30 -6.37 -15.21 -6.75
N THR A 31 -6.45 -15.60 -8.02
CA THR A 31 -5.66 -16.73 -8.51
C THR A 31 -4.24 -16.23 -8.66
N LEU A 32 -3.37 -16.59 -7.71
CA LEU A 32 -1.98 -16.19 -7.78
C LEU A 32 -1.31 -16.75 -9.04
N VAL A 33 -0.88 -15.84 -9.91
CA VAL A 33 -0.06 -16.13 -11.07
C VAL A 33 1.41 -15.87 -10.76
N LEU A 34 2.33 -16.56 -11.44
CA LEU A 34 3.76 -16.33 -11.25
C LEU A 34 4.11 -14.94 -11.81
N CYS A 35 4.71 -14.05 -11.01
CA CYS A 35 4.98 -12.66 -11.44
C CYS A 35 5.81 -12.58 -12.75
N SER A 36 6.61 -13.62 -13.03
CA SER A 36 7.43 -13.69 -14.24
C SER A 36 6.69 -14.18 -15.50
N THR A 37 5.38 -14.41 -15.47
CA THR A 37 4.61 -14.75 -16.69
C THR A 37 4.52 -13.59 -17.67
N GLY A 38 4.90 -12.39 -17.23
CA GLY A 38 5.00 -11.20 -18.06
C GLY A 38 4.04 -10.10 -17.61
N PRO A 39 4.15 -8.92 -18.23
CA PRO A 39 3.37 -7.74 -17.87
C PRO A 39 1.88 -7.93 -18.17
N GLY A 40 1.03 -7.21 -17.43
CA GLY A 40 -0.43 -7.24 -17.60
C GLY A 40 -1.16 -8.03 -16.51
N ILE A 41 -0.44 -8.45 -15.46
CA ILE A 41 -1.08 -9.00 -14.26
C ILE A 41 -1.70 -7.84 -13.48
N ASP A 42 -2.99 -7.96 -13.19
CA ASP A 42 -3.70 -7.03 -12.32
C ASP A 42 -3.42 -7.40 -10.85
N LEU A 43 -2.46 -6.69 -10.23
CA LEU A 43 -2.09 -6.94 -8.83
C LEU A 43 -3.21 -6.59 -7.83
N VAL A 44 -4.25 -5.88 -8.24
CA VAL A 44 -5.41 -5.55 -7.39
C VAL A 44 -6.36 -6.74 -7.33
N ASN A 45 -6.62 -7.39 -8.47
CA ASN A 45 -7.61 -8.47 -8.57
C ASN A 45 -7.01 -9.89 -8.50
N ASP A 46 -5.82 -10.10 -9.06
CA ASP A 46 -5.20 -11.43 -9.20
C ASP A 46 -4.02 -11.64 -8.23
N GLY A 47 -3.27 -10.58 -7.95
CA GLY A 47 -1.98 -10.68 -7.27
C GLY A 47 -0.98 -11.53 -8.06
N CYS A 48 0.26 -11.61 -7.58
CA CYS A 48 1.23 -12.53 -8.17
C CYS A 48 2.15 -13.11 -7.10
N TYR A 49 2.82 -14.22 -7.39
CA TYR A 49 3.82 -14.79 -6.49
C TYR A 49 5.21 -14.87 -7.13
N ALA A 50 6.24 -14.76 -6.29
CA ALA A 50 7.64 -14.88 -6.66
C ALA A 50 8.41 -15.75 -5.65
N PRO A 51 9.45 -16.48 -6.10
CA PRO A 51 10.33 -17.23 -5.21
C PRO A 51 11.27 -16.31 -4.41
N GLY A 52 11.77 -16.81 -3.28
CA GLY A 52 12.76 -16.12 -2.46
C GLY A 52 12.15 -15.35 -1.29
N ASN A 53 12.85 -14.28 -0.90
CA ASN A 53 12.45 -13.37 0.18
C ASN A 53 11.82 -12.10 -0.39
N ASP A 54 11.00 -11.45 0.42
CA ASP A 54 10.32 -10.19 0.08
C ASP A 54 11.17 -8.98 0.50
N ASP A 55 12.44 -8.96 0.13
CA ASP A 55 13.27 -7.75 0.25
C ASP A 55 12.92 -6.73 -0.84
N LEU A 56 13.29 -5.46 -0.64
CA LEU A 56 12.94 -4.36 -1.54
C LEU A 56 13.26 -4.65 -3.01
N LYS A 57 14.43 -5.25 -3.29
CA LYS A 57 14.86 -5.54 -4.66
C LYS A 57 13.99 -6.63 -5.28
N SER A 58 13.70 -7.69 -4.52
CA SER A 58 12.86 -8.80 -4.97
C SER A 58 11.41 -8.36 -5.21
N VAL A 59 10.84 -7.55 -4.32
CA VAL A 59 9.47 -7.02 -4.46
C VAL A 59 9.38 -6.05 -5.64
N LEU A 60 10.34 -5.12 -5.77
CA LEU A 60 10.39 -4.20 -6.91
C LEU A 60 10.47 -4.96 -8.25
N THR A 61 11.29 -6.02 -8.31
CA THR A 61 11.41 -6.88 -9.49
C THR A 61 10.10 -7.60 -9.79
N ALA A 62 9.46 -8.19 -8.77
CA ALA A 62 8.20 -8.90 -8.92
C ALA A 62 7.08 -7.98 -9.44
N ILE A 63 6.92 -6.78 -8.86
CA ILE A 63 5.94 -5.79 -9.34
C ILE A 63 6.25 -5.38 -10.78
N THR A 64 7.51 -5.03 -11.08
CA THR A 64 7.90 -4.60 -12.43
C THR A 64 7.65 -5.69 -13.48
N GLN A 65 7.91 -6.96 -13.15
CA GLN A 65 7.61 -8.08 -14.05
C GLN A 65 6.11 -8.26 -14.26
N ALA A 66 5.32 -8.12 -13.20
CA ALA A 66 3.88 -8.33 -13.23
C ALA A 66 3.12 -7.21 -13.96
N THR A 67 3.50 -5.96 -13.74
CA THR A 67 2.79 -4.78 -14.28
C THR A 67 3.47 -4.19 -15.52
N GLY A 68 4.74 -4.53 -15.76
CA GLY A 68 5.59 -3.88 -16.77
C GLY A 68 6.14 -2.52 -16.37
N THR A 69 5.76 -1.99 -15.19
CA THR A 69 6.17 -0.66 -14.71
C THR A 69 6.63 -0.73 -13.26
N ALA A 70 7.79 -0.16 -12.97
CA ALA A 70 8.26 -0.08 -11.60
C ALA A 70 7.42 0.93 -10.79
N PRO A 71 6.98 0.59 -9.57
CA PRO A 71 6.29 1.53 -8.69
C PRO A 71 7.23 2.67 -8.30
N LEU A 72 6.71 3.91 -8.31
CA LEU A 72 7.45 5.08 -7.86
C LEU A 72 7.57 5.07 -6.33
N ASN A 73 8.81 5.27 -5.84
CA ASN A 73 9.11 5.45 -4.41
C ASN A 73 8.59 4.32 -3.51
N LEU A 74 8.73 3.07 -3.95
CA LEU A 74 8.39 1.92 -3.11
C LEU A 74 9.29 1.87 -1.87
N ALA A 75 8.69 1.91 -0.68
CA ALA A 75 9.40 1.86 0.58
C ALA A 75 8.74 0.89 1.57
N LEU A 76 9.57 0.17 2.33
CA LEU A 76 9.09 -0.72 3.39
C LEU A 76 8.63 0.11 4.59
N TYR A 77 7.35 0.03 4.91
CA TYR A 77 6.78 0.66 6.11
C TYR A 77 7.08 -0.17 7.37
N GLY A 78 6.90 -1.49 7.29
CA GLY A 78 7.20 -2.40 8.39
C GLY A 78 6.80 -3.83 8.09
N LYS A 79 7.22 -4.75 8.96
CA LYS A 79 6.89 -6.18 8.88
C LYS A 79 6.14 -6.66 10.12
N SER A 80 5.26 -7.64 9.96
CA SER A 80 4.46 -8.17 11.08
C SER A 80 5.29 -8.85 12.17
N ASP A 81 6.48 -9.37 11.84
CA ASP A 81 7.39 -10.06 12.76
C ASP A 81 8.47 -9.14 13.35
N THR A 82 8.95 -8.17 12.56
CA THR A 82 9.96 -7.20 12.99
C THR A 82 9.36 -6.01 13.74
N ASN A 83 8.18 -5.56 13.32
CA ASN A 83 7.52 -4.35 13.82
C ASN A 83 6.05 -4.62 14.25
N PRO A 84 5.78 -5.64 15.08
CA PRO A 84 4.40 -6.04 15.42
C PRO A 84 3.59 -4.93 16.08
N SER A 85 4.25 -3.98 16.77
CA SER A 85 3.59 -2.84 17.43
C SER A 85 3.00 -1.79 16.48
N LEU A 86 3.29 -1.84 15.17
CA LEU A 86 2.69 -0.95 14.17
C LEU A 86 1.32 -1.44 13.70
N PHE A 87 0.97 -2.69 14.02
CA PHE A 87 -0.14 -3.40 13.40
C PHE A 87 -1.05 -4.10 14.42
N SER A 88 -2.29 -4.32 14.02
CA SER A 88 -3.20 -5.26 14.66
C SER A 88 -3.52 -6.39 13.67
N PHE A 89 -3.64 -7.61 14.17
CA PHE A 89 -3.91 -8.80 13.36
C PHE A 89 -5.05 -9.63 13.94
N ALA A 90 -5.77 -10.34 13.09
CA ALA A 90 -6.61 -11.46 13.49
C ALA A 90 -6.39 -12.62 12.52
N PRO A 91 -5.83 -13.77 12.96
CA PRO A 91 -5.41 -14.09 14.33
C PRO A 91 -4.15 -13.31 14.77
N ASN A 92 -3.94 -13.23 16.09
CA ASN A 92 -2.77 -12.60 16.71
C ASN A 92 -2.05 -13.60 17.63
N PRO A 93 -0.78 -13.98 17.35
CA PRO A 93 0.04 -13.54 16.23
C PRO A 93 -0.45 -14.11 14.88
N PRO A 94 -0.13 -13.47 13.75
CA PRO A 94 -0.58 -13.94 12.44
C PRO A 94 0.26 -15.13 11.92
N GLY A 95 1.47 -15.35 12.45
CA GLY A 95 2.37 -16.41 12.01
C GLY A 95 1.76 -17.81 12.13
N GLY A 96 1.99 -18.64 11.11
CA GLY A 96 1.45 -20.01 11.02
C GLY A 96 0.00 -20.10 10.55
N ALA A 97 -0.78 -19.02 10.58
CA ALA A 97 -2.14 -19.02 10.06
C ALA A 97 -2.15 -18.97 8.52
N PHE A 98 -3.27 -19.42 7.93
CA PHE A 98 -3.44 -19.50 6.46
C PHE A 98 -4.17 -18.28 5.88
N SER A 99 -4.87 -17.53 6.73
CA SER A 99 -5.56 -16.30 6.36
C SER A 99 -5.83 -15.47 7.60
N GLY A 100 -6.15 -14.20 7.40
CA GLY A 100 -6.50 -13.31 8.49
C GLY A 100 -6.78 -11.89 8.03
N THR A 101 -6.85 -10.99 9.00
CA THR A 101 -6.99 -9.55 8.80
C THR A 101 -5.79 -8.81 9.39
N TRP A 102 -5.57 -7.61 8.89
CA TRP A 102 -4.54 -6.69 9.37
C TRP A 102 -5.10 -5.27 9.44
N SER A 103 -4.51 -4.44 10.30
CA SER A 103 -4.76 -3.00 10.37
C SER A 103 -3.49 -2.27 10.82
N VAL A 104 -3.19 -1.13 10.21
CA VAL A 104 -2.09 -0.24 10.57
C VAL A 104 -2.57 0.74 11.63
N LEU A 105 -1.95 0.70 12.81
CA LEU A 105 -2.42 1.45 13.98
C LEU A 105 -2.26 2.97 13.85
N SER A 106 -1.30 3.45 13.04
CA SER A 106 -1.13 4.88 12.74
C SER A 106 -2.14 5.41 11.73
N GLY A 107 -2.88 4.53 11.03
CA GLY A 107 -3.69 4.91 9.87
C GLY A 107 -2.89 5.16 8.59
N THR A 108 -1.57 4.90 8.57
CA THR A 108 -0.76 4.98 7.35
C THR A 108 -1.35 4.09 6.25
N LEU A 109 -1.53 4.65 5.06
CA LEU A 109 -2.06 3.94 3.91
C LEU A 109 -0.98 3.09 3.26
N ILE A 110 -1.28 1.81 3.04
CA ILE A 110 -0.40 0.84 2.40
C ILE A 110 -0.83 0.71 0.95
N SER A 111 0.14 0.75 0.03
CA SER A 111 -0.10 0.63 -1.41
C SER A 111 0.16 -0.79 -1.91
N TYR A 112 1.12 -1.51 -1.32
CA TYR A 112 1.35 -2.91 -1.63
C TYR A 112 1.50 -3.75 -0.36
N LEU A 113 1.00 -4.98 -0.41
CA LEU A 113 1.12 -5.98 0.64
C LEU A 113 1.88 -7.19 0.11
N THR A 114 2.90 -7.64 0.83
CA THR A 114 3.51 -8.95 0.56
C THR A 114 3.13 -9.96 1.63
N VAL A 115 2.75 -11.16 1.18
CA VAL A 115 2.42 -12.31 2.03
C VAL A 115 3.52 -13.34 1.88
N LYS A 116 4.45 -13.39 2.84
CA LYS A 116 5.57 -14.33 2.83
C LYS A 116 5.14 -15.65 3.47
N ALA A 117 5.28 -16.75 2.74
CA ALA A 117 5.04 -18.09 3.27
C ALA A 117 5.93 -19.12 2.57
N GLY A 118 6.63 -19.96 3.34
CA GLY A 118 7.56 -20.96 2.77
C GLY A 118 8.69 -20.33 1.94
N PRO A 119 9.03 -20.88 0.75
CA PRO A 119 10.10 -20.39 -0.12
C PRO A 119 9.63 -19.28 -1.09
N GLN A 120 8.39 -18.81 -0.98
CA GLN A 120 7.78 -17.84 -1.91
C GLN A 120 7.12 -16.69 -1.14
N PHE A 121 6.75 -15.63 -1.85
CA PHE A 121 5.86 -14.57 -1.37
C PHE A 121 4.84 -14.20 -2.45
N ALA A 122 3.64 -13.82 -2.02
CA ALA A 122 2.66 -13.16 -2.89
C ALA A 122 2.76 -11.65 -2.76
N VAL A 123 2.45 -10.92 -3.83
CA VAL A 123 2.36 -9.46 -3.90
C VAL A 123 0.95 -9.08 -4.32
N TYR A 124 0.36 -8.12 -3.61
CA TYR A 124 -0.94 -7.55 -3.91
C TYR A 124 -0.82 -6.03 -3.93
N GLU A 125 -1.52 -5.39 -4.87
CA GLU A 125 -1.71 -3.94 -4.89
C GLU A 125 -3.01 -3.59 -4.16
N LEU A 126 -2.95 -2.59 -3.29
CA LEU A 126 -4.10 -2.03 -2.60
C LEU A 126 -4.48 -0.74 -3.34
N SER A 127 -5.51 -0.84 -4.17
CA SER A 127 -6.03 0.28 -4.94
C SER A 127 -7.53 0.46 -4.64
N PRO A 128 -7.91 1.53 -3.91
CA PRO A 128 -7.06 2.57 -3.34
C PRO A 128 -6.16 2.06 -2.19
N PRO A 129 -5.05 2.77 -1.88
CA PRO A 129 -4.22 2.45 -0.71
C PRO A 129 -5.06 2.41 0.56
N SER A 130 -4.78 1.43 1.43
CA SER A 130 -5.62 1.15 2.61
C SER A 130 -4.79 0.96 3.88
N SER A 131 -5.35 1.33 5.03
CA SER A 131 -4.76 1.06 6.35
C SER A 131 -5.29 -0.23 6.99
N SER A 132 -6.17 -0.96 6.33
CA SER A 132 -6.65 -2.28 6.79
C SER A 132 -7.01 -3.18 5.62
N GLY A 133 -7.03 -4.49 5.87
CA GLY A 133 -7.39 -5.46 4.85
C GLY A 133 -7.35 -6.88 5.35
N THR A 134 -7.52 -7.82 4.43
CA THR A 134 -7.37 -9.24 4.72
C THR A 134 -6.21 -9.82 3.92
N TRP A 135 -5.75 -11.00 4.31
CA TRP A 135 -4.62 -11.68 3.70
C TRP A 135 -4.88 -13.20 3.68
N THR A 136 -4.22 -13.89 2.75
CA THR A 136 -4.29 -15.35 2.64
C THR A 136 -3.00 -15.89 2.04
N THR A 137 -2.59 -17.09 2.46
CA THR A 137 -1.51 -17.85 1.80
C THR A 137 -2.04 -18.79 0.71
N ALA A 138 -3.34 -18.73 0.40
CA ALA A 138 -3.92 -19.51 -0.70
C ALA A 138 -3.22 -19.18 -2.02
N GLY A 139 -2.93 -20.21 -2.82
CA GLY A 139 -2.17 -20.09 -4.07
C GLY A 139 -0.65 -20.20 -3.89
N LEU A 140 -0.11 -19.99 -2.68
CA LEU A 140 1.26 -20.34 -2.37
C LEU A 140 1.35 -21.84 -2.06
N VAL A 141 2.41 -22.49 -2.56
CA VAL A 141 2.58 -23.94 -2.43
C VAL A 141 4.00 -24.32 -2.00
N VAL A 142 4.11 -25.37 -1.18
CA VAL A 142 5.38 -25.95 -0.74
C VAL A 142 5.37 -27.46 -0.89
N GLY A 143 6.54 -28.03 -1.24
CA GLY A 143 6.69 -29.48 -1.43
C GLY A 143 5.67 -30.03 -2.43
N SER A 144 4.91 -31.05 -2.02
CA SER A 144 3.89 -31.73 -2.83
C SER A 144 2.56 -30.96 -2.98
N GLY A 145 2.62 -29.62 -3.05
CA GLY A 145 1.43 -28.78 -3.22
C GLY A 145 0.72 -28.36 -1.92
N ASN A 146 1.39 -28.48 -0.78
CA ASN A 146 0.81 -28.06 0.50
C ASN A 146 0.76 -26.53 0.60
N GLN A 147 -0.32 -25.98 1.17
CA GLN A 147 -0.39 -24.55 1.49
C GLN A 147 0.50 -24.24 2.71
N PRO A 148 1.50 -23.35 2.59
CA PRO A 148 2.32 -22.96 3.73
C PRO A 148 1.56 -22.03 4.68
N GLY A 149 1.84 -22.15 5.98
CA GLY A 149 1.44 -21.14 6.96
C GLY A 149 2.21 -19.84 6.77
N LEU A 150 1.62 -18.71 7.17
CA LEU A 150 2.24 -17.40 7.06
C LEU A 150 3.56 -17.33 7.84
N SER A 151 4.62 -16.81 7.21
CA SER A 151 5.84 -16.42 7.91
C SER A 151 5.70 -15.00 8.45
N HIS A 152 5.43 -14.04 7.56
CA HIS A 152 5.14 -12.65 7.92
C HIS A 152 4.43 -11.92 6.77
N LEU A 153 3.87 -10.75 7.09
CA LEU A 153 3.41 -9.75 6.14
C LEU A 153 4.43 -8.62 6.08
N SER A 154 4.71 -8.10 4.88
CA SER A 154 5.41 -6.82 4.74
C SER A 154 4.52 -5.79 4.07
N PHE A 155 4.53 -4.59 4.62
CA PHE A 155 3.66 -3.49 4.24
C PHE A 155 4.50 -2.43 3.52
N TRP A 156 4.08 -2.05 2.32
CA TRP A 156 4.83 -1.15 1.46
C TRP A 156 4.00 0.08 1.13
N THR A 157 4.60 1.25 1.35
CA THR A 157 4.08 2.51 0.83
C THR A 157 4.62 2.73 -0.57
N ALA A 158 3.79 3.26 -1.46
CA ALA A 158 4.20 3.72 -2.78
C ALA A 158 3.45 5.00 -3.12
N GLY A 159 4.07 5.86 -3.91
CA GLY A 159 3.53 7.20 -4.17
C GLY A 159 3.70 8.12 -2.96
N GLY A 160 4.90 8.66 -2.80
CA GLY A 160 4.99 10.06 -2.39
C GLY A 160 4.79 10.89 -3.66
N GLU A 161 4.14 12.06 -3.56
CA GLU A 161 4.62 13.17 -4.37
C GLU A 161 6.14 13.15 -4.21
N GLU A 162 6.91 13.20 -5.31
CA GLU A 162 8.27 13.71 -5.12
C GLU A 162 8.11 14.96 -4.25
N PRO A 163 8.89 15.13 -3.18
CA PRO A 163 8.90 16.41 -2.49
C PRO A 163 8.96 17.44 -3.61
N GLN A 164 7.94 18.28 -3.78
CA GLN A 164 8.05 19.36 -4.75
C GLN A 164 9.33 20.05 -4.35
N GLU A 165 10.41 19.83 -5.10
CA GLU A 165 11.66 20.47 -4.79
C GLU A 165 11.28 21.94 -4.78
N PRO A 166 11.51 22.67 -3.66
CA PRO A 166 11.17 24.07 -3.62
C PRO A 166 11.80 24.66 -4.87
N PRO A 167 11.05 25.39 -5.71
CA PRO A 167 11.48 25.77 -7.04
C PRO A 167 12.91 26.28 -6.95
N ILE A 168 13.86 25.48 -7.45
CA ILE A 168 15.27 25.81 -7.33
C ILE A 168 15.39 27.17 -8.04
N PRO A 169 15.80 28.24 -7.34
CA PRO A 169 15.94 29.54 -7.99
C PRO A 169 16.86 29.33 -9.18
N GLU A 170 16.33 29.54 -10.39
CA GLU A 170 17.12 29.37 -11.60
C GLU A 170 18.42 30.15 -11.39
N PRO A 171 19.59 29.50 -11.57
CA PRO A 171 20.84 30.12 -11.22
C PRO A 171 20.93 31.43 -12.00
N SER A 172 21.32 32.49 -11.29
CA SER A 172 21.49 33.85 -11.81
C SER A 172 22.45 33.95 -13.00
N THR A 173 22.97 32.82 -13.50
CA THR A 173 23.62 32.62 -14.78
C THR A 173 22.91 33.32 -15.92
N TYR A 174 21.58 33.26 -16.03
CA TYR A 174 20.87 34.00 -17.10
C TYR A 174 20.97 35.52 -16.92
N ALA A 175 20.89 36.00 -15.68
CA ALA A 175 21.09 37.42 -15.37
C ALA A 175 22.55 37.88 -15.59
N LEU A 176 23.53 37.03 -15.27
CA LEU A 176 24.95 37.29 -15.49
C LEU A 176 25.33 37.27 -16.97
N VAL A 177 24.82 36.30 -17.74
CA VAL A 177 25.00 36.24 -19.20
C VAL A 177 24.33 37.45 -19.86
N GLY A 178 23.10 37.77 -19.46
CA GLY A 178 22.37 38.94 -19.97
C GLY A 178 23.10 40.25 -19.70
N SER A 179 23.54 40.48 -18.46
CA SER A 179 24.28 41.70 -18.07
C SER A 179 25.65 41.79 -18.74
N GLY A 180 26.36 40.67 -18.90
CA GLY A 180 27.64 40.62 -19.62
C GLY A 180 27.51 41.04 -21.08
N LEU A 181 26.46 40.58 -21.77
CA LEU A 181 26.18 40.96 -23.16
C LEU A 181 25.82 42.44 -23.29
N VAL A 182 25.05 43.00 -22.35
CA VAL A 182 24.70 44.44 -22.34
C VAL A 182 25.95 45.30 -22.18
N VAL A 183 26.85 44.95 -21.25
CA VAL A 183 28.12 45.67 -21.05
C VAL A 183 29.02 45.59 -22.29
N LEU A 184 29.10 44.40 -22.91
CA LEU A 184 29.89 44.20 -24.13
C LEU A 184 29.35 45.03 -25.30
N ALA A 185 28.04 45.01 -25.52
CA ALA A 185 27.37 45.78 -26.57
C ALA A 185 27.58 47.30 -26.37
N TRP A 186 27.48 47.79 -25.13
CA TRP A 186 27.74 49.18 -24.80
C TRP A 186 29.18 49.60 -25.09
N ARG A 187 30.16 48.75 -24.76
CA ARG A 187 31.58 49.01 -25.02
C ARG A 187 31.89 49.03 -26.52
N LEU A 188 31.28 48.13 -27.30
CA LEU A 188 31.44 48.10 -28.76
C LEU A 188 30.84 49.35 -29.43
N ARG A 189 29.72 49.87 -28.93
CA ARG A 189 29.09 51.09 -29.45
C ARG A 189 29.95 52.33 -29.27
N ARG A 190 30.71 52.44 -28.16
CA ARG A 190 31.62 53.57 -27.91
C ARG A 190 32.83 53.63 -28.83
N ARG A 191 33.23 52.51 -29.45
CA ARG A 191 34.38 52.48 -30.38
C ARG A 191 34.05 52.95 -31.81
N ARG A 192 32.75 53.04 -32.15
CA ARG A 192 32.28 53.46 -33.48
C ARG A 192 31.87 54.94 -33.55
N ARG A 193 31.93 55.65 -32.43
CA ARG A 193 31.80 57.10 -32.35
C ARG A 193 33.18 57.67 -32.09
#